data_AF-A0A7C7GJB4-F1
#
_entry.id   AF-A0A7C7GJB4-F1
#
_cell.length_a   1.000
_cell.length_b   1.000
_cell.length_c   1.000
_cell.angle_alpha   90.00
_cell.angle_beta   90.00
_cell.angle_gamma   90.00
#
_symmetry.space_group_name_H-M   'P 1'
#
loop_
_entity.id
_entity.type
_entity.pdbx_description
1 polymer ?
#
loop_
_entity_poly.entity_id
_entity_poly.type
_entity_poly.pdbx_seq_one_letter_code
_entity_poly.pdbx_strand_id
1 'polypeptide(L)' 'VIARVNGKQELLSVKIEPDILQEDLELVEDLIVAAVNQANRKAGEESQKRMNEVSGGMLGALGNLNIPGMK' A
#
# COMPACT_ATOMS: atom_id res chain seq x y z
N VAL A 1 16.14 -6.23 -4.11
CA VAL A 1 15.83 -5.56 -2.82
C VAL A 1 14.32 -5.57 -2.61
N ILE A 2 13.85 -5.89 -1.39
CA ILE A 2 12.42 -5.92 -1.03
C ILE A 2 12.21 -5.04 0.20
N ALA A 3 11.30 -4.06 0.12
CA ALA A 3 10.89 -3.23 1.26
C ALA A 3 9.46 -3.61 1.70
N ARG A 4 9.25 -3.67 3.02
CA ARG A 4 7.93 -3.90 3.64
C ARG A 4 7.50 -2.67 4.41
N VAL A 5 6.34 -2.13 4.04
CA VAL A 5 5.72 -0.94 4.64
C VAL A 5 4.30 -1.30 5.09
N ASN A 6 3.83 -0.70 6.19
CA ASN A 6 2.45 -0.87 6.66
C ASN A 6 1.51 0.24 6.15
N GLY A 7 0.20 0.12 6.44
CA GLY A 7 -0.81 1.12 6.02
C GLY A 7 -0.65 2.50 6.66
N LYS A 8 0.23 2.67 7.65
CA LYS A 8 0.60 3.97 8.24
C LYS A 8 1.85 4.58 7.59
N GLN A 9 2.32 4.00 6.49
CA GLN A 9 3.55 4.38 5.80
C GLN A 9 4.81 4.19 6.66
N GLU A 10 4.78 3.28 7.63
CA GLU A 10 5.94 2.92 8.44
C GLU A 10 6.72 1.79 7.76
N LEU A 11 8.02 1.99 7.56
CA LEU A 11 8.94 0.98 7.05
C LEU A 11 9.22 -0.07 8.14
N LEU A 12 8.86 -1.32 7.88
CA LEU A 12 9.01 -2.43 8.82
C LEU A 12 10.30 -3.23 8.60
N SER A 13 10.70 -3.41 7.34
CA SER A 13 11.89 -4.18 7.00
C SER A 13 12.37 -3.89 5.58
N VAL A 14 13.69 -3.99 5.38
CA VAL A 14 14.32 -4.10 4.06
C VAL A 14 15.07 -5.43 4.00
N LYS A 15 14.87 -6.19 2.93
CA LYS A 15 15.63 -7.41 2.63
C LYS A 15 16.44 -7.20 1.36
N ILE A 16 17.72 -7.52 1.45
CA ILE A 16 18.68 -7.42 0.36
C ILE A 16 19.12 -8.85 0.05
N GLU A 17 18.97 -9.27 -1.20
CA GLU A 17 19.42 -10.60 -1.63
C GLU A 17 20.96 -10.59 -1.72
N PRO A 18 21.66 -11.65 -1.28
CA PRO A 18 23.12 -11.67 -1.24
C PRO A 18 23.78 -11.38 -2.59
N ASP A 19 23.17 -11.83 -3.69
CA ASP A 19 23.69 -11.67 -5.04
C ASP A 19 23.84 -10.19 -5.42
N ILE A 20 22.98 -9.32 -4.89
CA ILE A 20 23.00 -7.89 -5.19
C ILE A 20 24.14 -7.15 -4.49
N LEU A 21 24.77 -7.76 -3.48
CA LEU A 21 25.94 -7.18 -2.80
C LEU A 21 27.21 -7.27 -3.66
N GLN A 22 27.18 -8.00 -4.77
CA GLN A 22 28.28 -8.07 -5.73
C GLN A 22 28.23 -6.93 -6.76
N GLU A 23 27.11 -6.20 -6.82
CA GLU A 23 26.92 -5.08 -7.73
C GLU A 23 27.58 -3.79 -7.21
N ASP A 24 27.68 -2.79 -8.09
CA ASP A 24 28.17 -1.47 -7.72
C ASP A 24 27.31 -0.81 -6.64
N LEU A 25 27.97 -0.15 -5.68
CA LEU A 25 27.31 0.49 -4.54
C LEU A 25 26.16 1.43 -4.96
N GLU A 26 26.39 2.23 -6.00
CA GLU A 26 25.41 3.16 -6.55
C GLU A 26 24.13 2.44 -7.00
N LEU A 27 24.27 1.28 -7.67
CA LEU A 27 23.12 0.48 -8.09
C LEU A 27 22.35 -0.08 -6.88
N VAL A 28 23.06 -0.53 -5.86
CA VAL A 28 22.44 -1.06 -4.63
C VAL A 28 21.63 0.03 -3.92
N GLU A 29 22.19 1.22 -3.80
CA GLU A 29 21.52 2.39 -3.22
C GLU A 29 20.26 2.77 -4.00
N ASP A 30 20.35 2.86 -5.32
CA ASP A 30 19.22 3.15 -6.20
C ASP A 30 18.09 2.12 -6.06
N LEU A 31 18.44 0.84 -5.99
CA LEU A 31 17.47 -0.24 -5.80
C LEU A 31 16.77 -0.16 -4.45
N ILE A 32 17.47 0.25 -3.39
CA ILE A 32 16.87 0.47 -2.07
C ILE A 32 15.87 1.62 -2.14
N VAL A 33 16.26 2.76 -2.72
CA VAL A 33 15.38 3.93 -2.89
C VAL A 33 14.14 3.56 -3.70
N ALA A 34 14.32 2.87 -4.81
CA ALA A 34 13.22 2.42 -5.66
C ALA A 34 12.24 1.50 -4.91
N ALA A 35 12.77 0.51 -4.19
CA ALA A 35 11.96 -0.45 -3.44
C ALA A 35 11.14 0.20 -2.32
N VAL A 36 11.75 1.10 -1.54
CA VAL A 36 11.08 1.82 -0.44
C VAL A 36 9.98 2.72 -1.00
N ASN A 37 10.28 3.50 -2.03
CA ASN A 37 9.31 4.39 -2.65
C ASN A 37 8.13 3.63 -3.26
N GLN A 38 8.39 2.49 -3.92
CA GLN A 38 7.34 1.63 -4.46
C GLN A 38 6.47 1.03 -3.35
N ALA A 39 7.07 0.58 -2.25
CA ALA A 39 6.33 0.05 -1.11
C ALA A 39 5.43 1.11 -0.47
N ASN A 40 5.91 2.35 -0.30
CA ASN A 40 5.13 3.47 0.21
C ASN A 40 3.94 3.82 -0.69
N ARG A 41 4.16 3.88 -2.02
CA ARG A 41 3.06 4.11 -2.98
C ARG A 41 2.00 3.03 -2.88
N LYS A 42 2.43 1.76 -2.92
CA LYS A 42 1.52 0.61 -2.81
C LYS A 42 0.75 0.60 -1.48
N ALA A 43 1.39 0.97 -0.37
CA ALA A 43 0.71 1.08 0.93
C ALA A 43 -0.39 2.16 0.91
N GLY A 44 -0.14 3.30 0.27
CA GLY A 44 -1.13 4.36 0.08
C GLY A 44 -2.29 3.93 -0.81
N GLU A 45 -2.00 3.30 -1.94
CA GLU A 45 -3.01 2.76 -2.86
C GLU A 45 -3.91 1.71 -2.20
N GLU A 46 -3.33 0.76 -1.45
CA GLU A 46 -4.09 -0.26 -0.72
C GLU A 46 -4.93 0.34 0.41
N SER A 47 -4.43 1.37 1.09
CA SER A 47 -5.20 2.11 2.11
C SER A 47 -6.42 2.80 1.49
N GLN A 48 -6.21 3.52 0.37
CA GLN A 48 -7.29 4.18 -0.35
C GLN A 48 -8.31 3.17 -0.90
N LYS A 49 -7.84 2.05 -1.45
CA LYS A 49 -8.68 0.97 -1.96
C LYS A 49 -9.58 0.40 -0.87
N ARG A 50 -9.03 0.08 0.31
CA ARG A 50 -9.81 -0.40 1.47
C ARG A 50 -10.82 0.64 1.94
N MET A 51 -10.45 1.92 1.97
CA MET A 51 -11.38 2.99 2.33
C MET A 51 -12.56 3.08 1.34
N ASN A 52 -12.28 2.96 0.04
CA ASN A 52 -13.29 2.96 -1.01
C ASN A 52 -14.20 1.72 -0.94
N GLU A 53 -13.64 0.54 -0.66
CA GLU A 53 -14.40 -0.69 -0.47
C GLU A 53 -15.33 -0.59 0.75
N VAL A 54 -14.84 -0.09 1.88
CA VAL A 54 -15.64 0.13 3.10
C VAL A 54 -16.72 1.18 2.85
N SER A 55 -16.37 2.32 2.26
CA SER A 55 -17.32 3.40 1.98
C SER A 55 -18.37 2.98 0.98
N GLY A 56 -17.99 2.28 -0.09
CA GLY A 56 -18.89 1.73 -1.10
C GLY A 56 -19.81 0.65 -0.55
N GLY A 57 -19.28 -0.24 0.30
CA GLY A 57 -20.08 -1.24 1.01
C GLY A 57 -21.07 -0.61 1.99
N MET A 58 -20.65 0.44 2.71
CA MET A 58 -21.50 1.19 3.64
C MET A 58 -22.59 1.97 2.91
N LEU A 59 -22.25 2.73 1.85
CA LEU A 59 -23.22 3.45 1.02
C LEU A 59 -24.21 2.48 0.35
N GLY A 60 -23.73 1.33 -0.13
CA GLY A 60 -24.59 0.27 -0.65
C GLY A 60 -25.53 -0.30 0.41
N ALA A 61 -25.03 -0.52 1.64
CA ALA A 61 -25.84 -0.99 2.76
C ALA A 61 -26.88 0.06 3.21
N LEU A 62 -26.50 1.34 3.29
CA LEU A 62 -27.40 2.45 3.64
C LEU A 62 -28.42 2.75 2.52
N GLY A 63 -28.05 2.56 1.26
CA GLY A 63 -28.97 2.68 0.12
C GLY A 63 -29.96 1.52 0.01
N ASN A 64 -29.56 0.32 0.45
CA ASN A 64 -30.44 -0.85 0.51
C ASN A 64 -31.26 -0.93 1.81
N LEU A 65 -30.88 -0.17 2.85
CA LEU A 65 -31.78 0.26 3.93
C LEU A 65 -32.74 1.32 3.37
N ASN A 66 -33.54 0.87 2.42
CA ASN A 66 -34.69 1.52 1.82
C ASN A 66 -35.45 2.24 2.94
N ILE A 67 -35.38 3.57 2.98
CA ILE A 67 -36.11 4.42 3.91
C ILE A 67 -37.60 4.12 3.70
N PRO A 68 -38.26 3.36 4.59
CA PRO A 68 -39.65 3.02 4.39
C PRO A 68 -40.45 4.29 4.72
N GLY A 69 -40.91 5.02 3.70
CA GLY A 69 -41.82 6.14 3.89
C GLY A 69 -41.55 7.43 3.11
N MET A 70 -40.54 7.53 2.25
CA MET A 70 -40.45 8.66 1.31
C MET A 70 -41.23 8.34 0.03
N LYS A 71 -42.52 8.71 0.04
CA LYS A 71 -43.25 9.09 -1.17
C LYS A 71 -42.88 10.52 -1.55
#